data_AF-A0A1S1LY88-F1
#
_entry.id   AF-A0A1S1LY88-F1
#
_cell.length_a   1.000
_cell.length_b   1.000
_cell.length_c   1.000
_cell.angle_alpha   90.00
_cell.angle_beta   90.00
_cell.angle_gamma   90.00
#
_symmetry.space_group_name_H-M   'P 1'
#
loop_
_entity.id
_entity.type
_entity.pdbx_description
1 polymer ?
#
loop_
_entity_poly.entity_id
_entity_poly.type
_entity_poly.pdbx_seq_one_letter_code
_entity_poly.pdbx_strand_id
1 'polypeptide(L)'
;MERYLLTTTWDEYIDAIGDSFGGTFQAQSRFRDVNGKPGIALTGDDGTLTGIEVSAEWAITEGAGIVANEIVSCASDIRRQREQSHGLTKWGDLSDDQLEERFHQHLENLLIEQEA
;
A
#
# COMPACT_ATOMS: atom_id res chain seq x y z
N MET A 1 6.47 -25.06 -1.23
CA MET A 1 5.17 -25.57 -0.73
C MET A 1 4.13 -24.60 -1.24
N GLU A 2 3.52 -24.91 -2.38
CA GLU A 2 2.60 -24.01 -3.08
C GLU A 2 1.34 -23.82 -2.23
N ARG A 3 1.09 -22.56 -1.85
CA ARG A 3 -0.18 -22.14 -1.26
C ARG A 3 -1.07 -21.67 -2.40
N TYR A 4 -1.93 -22.55 -2.90
CA TYR A 4 -2.98 -22.15 -3.82
C TYR A 4 -4.05 -21.37 -3.05
N LEU A 5 -4.49 -20.24 -3.62
CA LEU A 5 -5.70 -19.56 -3.15
C LEU A 5 -6.91 -20.38 -3.58
N LEU A 6 -7.65 -20.93 -2.63
CA LEU A 6 -8.95 -21.57 -2.88
C LEU A 6 -10.02 -20.51 -2.69
N THR A 7 -10.65 -20.09 -3.78
CA THR A 7 -11.80 -19.18 -3.77
C THR A 7 -12.96 -19.84 -4.50
N THR A 8 -14.19 -19.60 -4.03
CA THR A 8 -15.39 -20.32 -4.48
C THR A 8 -16.15 -19.53 -5.54
N THR A 9 -15.92 -18.22 -5.61
CA THR A 9 -16.49 -17.32 -6.59
C THR A 9 -15.41 -16.40 -7.15
N TRP A 10 -15.67 -15.85 -8.34
CA TRP A 10 -14.77 -14.92 -9.00
C TRP A 10 -14.61 -13.60 -8.21
N ASP A 11 -15.64 -13.16 -7.51
CA ASP A 11 -15.57 -12.01 -6.61
C ASP A 11 -14.65 -12.29 -5.40
N GLU A 12 -14.74 -13.49 -4.79
CA GLU A 12 -13.83 -13.90 -3.70
C GLU A 12 -12.39 -14.02 -4.19
N TYR A 13 -12.20 -14.43 -5.45
CA TYR A 13 -10.90 -14.45 -6.11
C TYR A 13 -10.36 -13.03 -6.25
N ILE A 14 -11.10 -12.10 -6.86
CA ILE A 14 -10.68 -10.72 -7.10
C ILE A 14 -10.40 -9.96 -5.80
N ASP A 15 -11.18 -10.17 -4.74
CA ASP A 15 -10.89 -9.57 -3.43
C ASP A 15 -9.58 -10.10 -2.84
N ALA A 16 -9.36 -11.42 -2.89
CA ALA A 16 -8.18 -12.05 -2.32
C ALA A 16 -6.90 -11.83 -3.18
N ILE A 17 -7.09 -11.62 -4.47
CA ILE A 17 -6.14 -11.15 -5.48
C ILE A 17 -5.81 -9.70 -5.19
N GLY A 18 -6.78 -8.80 -5.08
CA GLY A 18 -6.59 -7.37 -4.78
C GLY A 18 -5.79 -7.12 -3.50
N ASP A 19 -6.00 -7.93 -2.46
CA ASP A 19 -5.18 -7.94 -1.25
C ASP A 19 -3.74 -8.43 -1.47
N SER A 20 -3.52 -9.26 -2.51
CA SER A 20 -2.24 -9.86 -2.88
C SER A 20 -1.46 -9.09 -3.97
N PHE A 21 -2.11 -8.22 -4.76
CA PHE A 21 -1.48 -7.30 -5.73
C PHE A 21 -0.99 -5.99 -5.07
N GLY A 22 -0.95 -5.97 -3.74
CA GLY A 22 -0.76 -4.80 -2.89
C GLY A 22 0.35 -3.85 -3.32
N GLY A 23 -0.04 -2.63 -3.70
CA GLY A 23 0.90 -1.52 -3.82
C GLY A 23 1.57 -1.23 -2.48
N THR A 24 2.89 -1.05 -2.46
CA THR A 24 3.56 -0.50 -1.27
C THR A 24 3.45 1.02 -1.30
N PHE A 25 2.70 1.58 -0.38
CA PHE A 25 2.52 3.02 -0.24
C PHE A 25 3.41 3.55 0.87
N GLN A 26 3.95 4.74 0.63
CA GLN A 26 4.78 5.43 1.61
C GLN A 26 4.34 6.88 1.75
N ALA A 27 4.30 7.34 2.99
CA ALA A 27 4.10 8.75 3.31
C ALA A 27 5.10 9.18 4.37
N GLN A 28 5.61 10.39 4.21
CA GLN A 28 6.57 10.99 5.13
C GLN A 28 5.97 12.28 5.69
N SER A 29 6.21 12.54 6.97
CA SER A 29 5.81 13.81 7.58
C SER A 29 6.44 14.98 6.84
N ARG A 30 5.84 16.16 6.88
CA ARG A 30 6.52 17.39 6.42
C ARG A 30 7.63 17.84 7.39
N PHE A 31 7.54 17.42 8.65
CA PHE A 31 8.55 17.71 9.65
C PHE A 31 9.81 16.88 9.43
N ARG A 32 10.94 17.42 9.90
CA ARG A 32 12.25 16.79 9.81
C ARG A 32 12.92 16.80 11.18
N ASP A 33 13.69 15.76 11.47
CA ASP A 33 14.58 15.73 12.62
C ASP A 33 15.85 16.58 12.39
N VAL A 34 16.70 16.63 13.41
CA VAL A 34 17.95 17.41 13.38
C VAL A 34 18.95 16.93 12.33
N ASN A 35 18.78 15.69 11.85
CA ASN A 35 19.62 15.07 10.82
C ASN A 35 18.97 15.20 9.42
N GLY A 36 17.85 15.90 9.29
CA GLY A 36 17.12 16.08 8.04
C GLY A 36 16.32 14.86 7.61
N LYS A 37 16.12 13.85 8.46
CA LYS A 37 15.24 12.71 8.19
C LYS A 37 13.78 13.06 8.52
N PRO A 38 12.78 12.39 7.92
CA PRO A 38 11.39 12.58 8.29
C PRO A 38 11.14 12.37 9.79
N GLY A 39 10.33 13.24 10.39
CA GLY A 39 9.84 13.05 11.75
C GLY A 39 9.00 11.77 11.88
N ILE A 40 8.20 11.46 10.86
CA ILE A 40 7.46 10.20 10.72
C ILE A 40 7.64 9.65 9.29
N ALA A 41 7.77 8.33 9.17
CA ALA A 41 7.59 7.60 7.93
C ALA A 41 6.54 6.49 8.16
N LEU A 42 5.54 6.43 7.30
CA LEU A 42 4.54 5.38 7.28
C LEU A 42 4.70 4.53 6.03
N THR A 43 4.51 3.23 6.20
CA THR A 43 4.36 2.28 5.10
C THR A 43 3.01 1.57 5.23
N GLY A 44 2.38 1.29 4.10
CA GLY A 44 1.15 0.50 4.05
C GLY A 44 1.08 -0.29 2.75
N ASP A 45 0.32 -1.37 2.79
CA ASP A 45 -0.13 -2.08 1.60
C ASP A 45 -1.51 -1.52 1.17
N ASP A 46 -2.30 -2.23 0.37
CA ASP A 46 -3.62 -1.76 -0.06
C ASP A 46 -4.69 -1.79 1.05
N GLY A 47 -4.58 -2.72 2.00
CA GLY A 47 -5.57 -2.90 3.06
C GLY A 47 -5.20 -2.21 4.37
N THR A 48 -3.91 -2.13 4.69
CA THR A 48 -3.42 -1.96 6.08
C THR A 48 -2.18 -1.07 6.14
N LEU A 49 -1.94 -0.44 7.29
CA LEU A 49 -0.62 0.14 7.56
C LEU A 49 0.30 -0.97 8.06
N THR A 50 1.44 -1.14 7.41
CA THR A 50 2.40 -2.20 7.69
C THR A 50 3.57 -1.73 8.54
N GLY A 51 3.81 -0.41 8.60
CA GLY A 51 4.93 0.16 9.35
C GLY A 51 4.70 1.61 9.75
N ILE A 52 5.17 1.93 10.96
CA ILE A 52 5.20 3.29 11.51
C ILE A 52 6.58 3.50 12.10
N GLU A 53 7.36 4.41 11.52
CA GLU A 53 8.62 4.88 12.08
C GLU A 53 8.46 6.31 12.55
N VAL A 54 8.91 6.59 13.77
CA VAL A 54 8.87 7.92 14.38
C VAL A 54 10.27 8.27 14.89
N SER A 55 10.78 9.43 14.48
CA SER A 55 12.04 9.96 15.01
C SER A 55 11.85 10.37 16.47
N ALA A 56 12.55 9.68 17.38
CA ALA A 56 12.46 9.93 18.82
C ALA A 56 12.92 11.35 19.18
N GLU A 57 13.98 11.84 18.54
CA GLU A 57 14.54 13.18 18.78
C GLU A 57 13.52 14.28 18.40
N TRP A 58 12.86 14.10 17.26
CA TRP A 58 11.80 15.01 16.83
C TRP A 58 10.55 14.91 17.74
N ALA A 59 10.10 13.69 18.04
CA ALA A 59 8.89 13.45 18.84
C ALA A 59 9.00 14.02 20.27
N ILE A 60 10.18 13.95 20.88
CA ILE A 60 10.45 14.57 22.19
C ILE A 60 10.33 16.09 22.13
N THR A 61 10.73 16.69 21.01
CA THR A 61 10.77 18.15 20.85
C THR A 61 9.38 18.75 20.58
N GLU A 62 8.57 18.10 19.74
CA GLU A 62 7.25 18.61 19.35
C GLU A 62 6.12 18.18 20.30
N GLY A 63 6.27 17.04 20.98
CA GLY A 63 5.28 16.50 21.90
C GLY A 63 4.17 15.68 21.22
N ALA A 64 3.52 14.85 22.04
CA ALA A 64 2.65 13.76 21.58
C ALA A 64 1.46 14.20 20.71
N GLY A 65 0.90 15.38 20.93
CA GLY A 65 -0.24 15.88 20.16
C GLY A 65 0.11 16.18 18.70
N ILE A 66 1.29 16.76 18.45
CA ILE A 66 1.78 17.04 17.09
C ILE A 66 2.11 15.73 16.38
N VAL A 67 2.79 14.80 17.08
CA VAL A 67 3.10 13.46 16.56
C VAL A 67 1.83 12.72 16.12
N ALA A 68 0.80 12.69 16.98
CA ALA A 68 -0.45 12.00 16.66
C ALA A 68 -1.15 12.59 15.43
N ASN A 69 -1.22 13.93 15.33
CA ASN A 69 -1.82 14.60 14.18
C ASN A 69 -1.06 14.30 12.88
N GLU A 70 0.27 14.27 12.94
CA GLU A 70 1.08 14.03 11.75
C GLU A 70 0.99 12.57 11.30
N ILE A 71 0.89 11.59 12.21
CA ILE A 71 0.59 10.19 11.86
C ILE A 71 -0.73 10.10 11.10
N VAL A 72 -1.78 10.78 11.57
CA VAL A 72 -3.09 10.81 10.89
C VAL A 72 -2.98 11.45 9.51
N SER A 73 -2.17 12.50 9.36
CA SER A 73 -1.92 13.15 8.07
C SER A 73 -1.24 12.20 7.09
N CYS A 74 -0.13 11.56 7.50
CA CYS A 74 0.57 10.59 6.65
C CYS A 74 -0.31 9.39 6.29
N ALA A 75 -1.15 8.91 7.22
CA ALA A 75 -2.08 7.82 6.94
C ALA A 75 -3.15 8.23 5.92
N SER A 76 -3.59 9.49 5.96
CA SER A 76 -4.51 10.06 4.97
C SER A 76 -3.85 10.21 3.60
N ASP A 77 -2.55 10.53 3.54
CA ASP A 77 -1.79 10.55 2.30
C ASP A 77 -1.68 9.15 1.67
N ILE A 78 -1.41 8.12 2.46
CA ILE A 78 -1.43 6.72 1.99
C ILE A 78 -2.81 6.34 1.45
N ARG A 79 -3.90 6.66 2.16
CA ARG A 79 -5.27 6.40 1.67
C ARG A 79 -5.54 7.09 0.34
N ARG A 80 -5.10 8.34 0.17
CA ARG A 80 -5.24 9.06 -1.10
C ARG A 80 -4.42 8.41 -2.21
N GLN A 81 -3.21 7.92 -1.92
CA GLN A 81 -2.40 7.19 -2.90
C GLN A 81 -3.08 5.88 -3.31
N ARG A 82 -3.68 5.14 -2.38
CA ARG A 82 -4.49 3.95 -2.66
C ARG A 82 -5.66 4.30 -3.57
N GLU A 83 -6.46 5.30 -3.22
CA GLU A 83 -7.61 5.74 -4.03
C GLU A 83 -7.19 6.14 -5.45
N GLN A 84 -6.02 6.74 -5.63
CA GLN A 84 -5.46 7.05 -6.96
C GLN A 84 -4.99 5.80 -7.71
N SER A 85 -4.41 4.82 -7.02
CA SER A 85 -4.00 3.54 -7.61
C SER A 85 -5.21 2.70 -8.04
N HIS A 86 -6.23 2.61 -7.17
CA HIS A 86 -7.48 1.86 -7.42
C HIS A 86 -8.43 2.58 -8.37
N GLY A 87 -8.42 3.91 -8.37
CA GLY A 87 -9.23 4.75 -9.26
C GLY A 87 -8.90 4.60 -10.75
N LEU A 88 -7.77 3.95 -11.08
CA LEU A 88 -7.35 3.64 -12.45
C LEU A 88 -7.84 2.28 -12.95
N THR A 89 -8.42 1.42 -12.10
CA THR A 89 -8.89 0.10 -12.54
C THR A 89 -10.18 -0.27 -11.83
N LYS A 90 -11.31 0.04 -12.48
CA LYS A 90 -12.61 -0.54 -12.11
C LYS A 90 -12.64 -1.98 -12.59
N TRP A 91 -12.07 -2.87 -11.79
CA TRP A 91 -12.08 -4.32 -12.05
C TRP A 91 -13.50 -4.86 -12.28
N GLY A 92 -14.50 -4.26 -11.63
CA GLY A 92 -15.92 -4.62 -11.79
C GLY A 92 -16.55 -4.29 -13.15
N ASP A 93 -15.86 -3.57 -14.05
CA ASP A 93 -16.33 -3.29 -15.42
C ASP A 93 -15.69 -4.21 -16.47
N LEU A 94 -14.77 -5.10 -16.07
CA LEU A 94 -14.07 -6.02 -16.97
C LEU A 94 -14.82 -7.34 -17.09
N SER A 95 -14.89 -7.89 -18.32
CA SER A 95 -15.38 -9.26 -18.50
C SER A 95 -14.36 -10.28 -18.01
N ASP A 96 -14.81 -11.50 -17.72
CA ASP A 96 -13.97 -12.60 -17.24
C ASP A 96 -12.70 -12.80 -18.11
N ASP A 97 -12.85 -12.84 -19.44
CA ASP A 97 -11.72 -12.96 -20.38
C ASP A 97 -10.69 -11.82 -20.28
N GLN A 98 -11.14 -10.59 -19.98
CA GLN A 98 -10.27 -9.42 -19.85
C GLN A 98 -9.51 -9.43 -18.52
N LEU A 99 -10.12 -10.01 -17.48
CA LEU A 99 -9.50 -10.21 -16.18
C LEU A 99 -8.42 -11.30 -16.25
N GLU A 100 -8.71 -12.42 -16.90
CA GLU A 100 -7.74 -13.50 -17.11
C GLU A 100 -6.50 -13.02 -17.90
N GLU A 101 -6.69 -12.29 -18.99
CA GLU A 101 -5.59 -11.76 -19.80
C GLU A 101 -4.72 -10.76 -19.00
N ARG A 102 -5.34 -9.87 -18.23
CA ARG A 102 -4.63 -8.91 -17.36
C ARG A 102 -3.85 -9.63 -16.26
N PHE A 103 -4.40 -10.71 -15.72
CA PHE A 103 -3.74 -11.52 -14.70
C PHE A 103 -2.50 -12.22 -15.26
N HIS A 104 -2.60 -12.82 -16.46
CA HIS A 104 -1.44 -13.43 -17.13
C HIS A 104 -0.31 -12.43 -17.40
N GLN A 105 -0.63 -11.25 -17.96
CA GLN A 105 0.36 -10.21 -18.24
C GLN A 105 1.08 -9.73 -16.96
N HIS A 106 0.37 -9.68 -15.83
CA HIS A 106 0.96 -9.23 -14.57
C HIS A 106 1.81 -10.32 -13.88
N LEU A 107 1.41 -11.59 -13.97
CA LEU A 107 2.25 -12.72 -13.52
C LEU A 107 3.58 -12.77 -14.27
N GLU A 108 3.58 -12.51 -15.57
CA GLU A 108 4.80 -12.42 -16.37
C GLU A 108 5.72 -11.29 -15.87
N ASN A 109 5.16 -10.12 -15.55
CA ASN A 109 5.95 -9.00 -15.03
C ASN A 109 6.55 -9.28 -13.64
N LEU A 110 5.80 -9.93 -12.73
CA LEU A 110 6.29 -10.30 -11.39
C LEU A 110 7.42 -11.32 -11.45
N LEU A 111 7.37 -12.26 -12.39
CA LEU A 111 8.45 -13.23 -12.62
C LEU A 111 9.71 -12.52 -13.16
N ILE A 112 9.55 -11.55 -14.06
CA ILE A 112 10.67 -10.76 -14.60
C ILE A 112 11.31 -9.91 -13.49
N GLU A 113 10.54 -9.30 -12.60
CA GLU A 113 11.06 -8.50 -11.48
C GLU A 113 11.79 -9.33 -10.41
N GLN A 114 11.46 -10.62 -10.25
CA GLN A 114 12.20 -11.51 -9.34
C GLN A 114 13.53 -12.03 -9.92
N GLU A 115 13.73 -11.96 -11.24
CA GLU A 115 14.97 -12.36 -11.91
C GLU A 115 15.98 -11.20 -12.08
N ALA A 116 15.59 -9.96 -11.77
CA ALA A 116 16.41 -8.75 -11.88
C ALA A 116 17.06 -8.34 -10.55
#